data_AF-D3PT75-F1
#
_entry.id   AF-D3PT75-F1
#
_cell.length_a   1.000
_cell.length_b   1.000
_cell.length_c   1.000
_cell.angle_alpha   90.00
_cell.angle_beta   90.00
_cell.angle_gamma   90.00
#
_symmetry.space_group_name_H-M   'P 1'
#
loop_
_entity.id
_entity.type
_entity.pdbx_description
1 polymer ?
#
loop_
_entity_poly.entity_id
_entity_poly.type
_entity_poly.pdbx_seq_one_letter_code
_entity_poly.pdbx_strand_id
1 'polypeptide(L)'
;MSPFLAVGLGLYVLNLLVGLAAQLRLAHFGLWHHALYLVVLVSAVLALVFTREWWLLLTIACLALFPKARPHTWPHPTLGAVGLVGYLLSIGG
;
A
#
# COMPACT_ATOMS: atom_id res chain seq x y z
N MET A 1 -4.35 12.87 14.14
CA MET A 1 -4.43 11.81 13.12
C MET A 1 -5.61 10.91 13.40
N SER A 2 -6.43 10.65 12.39
CA SER A 2 -7.51 9.65 12.48
C SER A 2 -6.91 8.27 12.77
N PRO A 3 -7.47 7.46 13.70
CA PRO A 3 -6.98 6.13 13.99
C PRO A 3 -7.02 5.22 12.74
N PHE A 4 -7.97 5.44 11.83
CA PHE A 4 -8.08 4.72 10.57
C PHE A 4 -6.87 4.96 9.65
N LEU A 5 -6.39 6.21 9.57
CA LEU A 5 -5.21 6.57 8.80
C LEU A 5 -3.93 6.00 9.42
N ALA A 6 -3.83 6.02 10.76
CA ALA A 6 -2.66 5.48 11.46
C ALA A 6 -2.54 3.95 11.28
N VAL A 7 -3.65 3.22 11.44
CA VAL A 7 -3.69 1.77 11.23
C VAL A 7 -3.41 1.43 9.77
N GLY A 8 -4.06 2.12 8.82
CA GLY A 8 -3.84 1.88 7.40
C GLY A 8 -2.41 2.20 6.96
N LEU A 9 -1.80 3.27 7.47
CA LEU A 9 -0.38 3.57 7.23
C LEU A 9 0.52 2.45 7.75
N GLY A 10 0.29 1.98 8.99
CA GLY A 10 1.08 0.90 9.58
C GLY A 10 1.02 -0.38 8.74
N LEU A 11 -0.18 -0.76 8.29
CA LEU A 11 -0.38 -1.90 7.39
C LEU A 11 0.31 -1.67 6.04
N TYR A 12 0.22 -0.46 5.49
CA TYR A 12 0.85 -0.10 4.21
C TYR A 12 2.37 -0.23 4.28
N VAL A 13 2.99 0.32 5.32
CA VAL A 13 4.44 0.25 5.54
C VAL A 13 4.89 -1.20 5.73
N LEU A 14 4.16 -1.99 6.51
CA LEU A 14 4.45 -3.42 6.67
C LEU A 14 4.40 -4.15 5.32
N ASN A 15 3.38 -3.89 4.50
CA ASN A 15 3.27 -4.50 3.18
C ASN A 15 4.42 -4.09 2.24
N LEU A 16 4.85 -2.83 2.29
CA LEU A 16 6.03 -2.35 1.56
C LEU A 16 7.31 -3.09 1.98
N LEU A 17 7.53 -3.28 3.27
CA LEU A 17 8.70 -4.00 3.78
C LEU A 17 8.70 -5.46 3.35
N VAL A 18 7.55 -6.14 3.44
CA VAL A 18 7.40 -7.52 2.96
C VAL A 18 7.63 -7.61 1.45
N GLY A 19 7.08 -6.67 0.68
CA GLY A 19 7.28 -6.60 -0.77
C GLY A 19 8.74 -6.34 -1.15
N LEU A 20 9.43 -5.47 -0.41
CA LEU A 20 10.86 -5.19 -0.62
C LEU A 20 11.72 -6.40 -0.27
N ALA A 21 11.43 -7.08 0.84
CA ALA A 21 12.13 -8.32 1.21
C ALA A 21 11.93 -9.41 0.15
N ALA A 22 10.73 -9.53 -0.43
CA ALA A 22 10.45 -10.43 -1.55
C ALA A 22 11.22 -10.02 -2.83
N GLN A 23 11.27 -8.73 -3.15
CA GLN A 23 12.01 -8.17 -4.29
C GLN A 23 13.51 -8.50 -4.18
N LEU A 24 14.08 -8.35 -2.99
CA LEU A 24 15.49 -8.64 -2.67
C LEU A 24 15.78 -10.14 -2.50
N ARG A 25 14.80 -11.03 -2.71
CA ARG A 25 14.90 -12.48 -2.53
C ARG A 25 15.33 -12.91 -1.12
N LEU A 26 15.01 -12.10 -0.10
CA LEU A 26 15.33 -12.41 1.29
C LEU A 26 14.37 -13.44 1.89
N ALA A 27 13.14 -13.56 1.35
CA ALA A 27 12.15 -14.54 1.77
C ALA A 27 11.04 -14.76 0.71
N HIS A 28 10.37 -15.91 0.77
CA HIS A 28 9.24 -16.26 -0.08
C HIS A 28 7.92 -16.17 0.70
N PHE A 29 7.21 -15.05 0.55
CA PHE A 29 6.00 -14.77 1.32
C PHE A 29 4.68 -15.27 0.69
N GLY A 30 4.74 -15.83 -0.53
CA GLY A 30 3.64 -16.57 -1.17
C GLY A 30 2.25 -15.95 -1.02
N LEU A 31 1.29 -16.75 -0.55
CA LEU A 31 -0.11 -16.35 -0.33
C LEU A 31 -0.27 -15.29 0.77
N TRP A 32 0.59 -15.32 1.81
CA TRP A 32 0.51 -14.39 2.93
C TRP A 32 0.80 -12.94 2.53
N HIS A 33 1.70 -12.73 1.57
CA HIS A 33 1.93 -11.40 1.02
C HIS A 33 0.71 -10.86 0.27
N HIS A 34 0.01 -11.72 -0.49
CA HIS A 34 -1.21 -11.34 -1.21
C HIS A 34 -2.35 -11.03 -0.25
N ALA A 35 -2.49 -11.80 0.84
CA ALA A 35 -3.47 -11.53 1.88
C ALA A 35 -3.19 -10.17 2.57
N LEU A 36 -1.93 -9.88 2.90
CA LEU A 36 -1.54 -8.60 3.47
C LEU A 36 -1.83 -7.43 2.51
N TYR A 37 -1.52 -7.58 1.23
CA TYR A 37 -1.86 -6.60 0.21
C TYR A 37 -3.38 -6.31 0.14
N LEU A 38 -4.22 -7.36 0.20
CA LEU A 38 -5.68 -7.19 0.21
C LEU A 38 -6.14 -6.42 1.46
N VAL A 39 -5.58 -6.74 2.62
CA VAL A 39 -5.86 -6.04 3.88
C VAL A 39 -5.49 -4.56 3.77
N VAL A 40 -4.34 -4.23 3.19
CA VAL A 40 -3.93 -2.83 2.95
C VAL A 40 -4.92 -2.12 2.03
N LEU A 41 -5.30 -2.73 0.90
CA LEU A 41 -6.25 -2.15 -0.04
C LEU A 41 -7.61 -1.86 0.64
N VAL A 42 -8.16 -2.83 1.36
CA VAL A 42 -9.42 -2.65 2.09
C VAL A 42 -9.28 -1.55 3.15
N SER A 43 -8.18 -1.54 3.91
CA SER A 43 -7.95 -0.50 4.93
C SER A 43 -7.86 0.91 4.32
N ALA A 44 -7.23 1.06 3.15
CA ALA A 44 -7.12 2.34 2.46
C ALA A 44 -8.48 2.81 1.91
N VAL A 45 -9.31 1.90 1.40
CA VAL A 45 -10.69 2.20 0.98
C VAL A 45 -11.55 2.61 2.19
N LEU A 46 -11.46 1.89 3.30
CA LEU A 46 -12.18 2.25 4.54
C LEU A 46 -11.74 3.63 5.04
N ALA A 47 -10.44 3.89 5.07
CA ALA A 47 -9.91 5.21 5.45
C ALA A 47 -10.49 6.30 4.53
N LEU A 48 -10.50 6.10 3.21
CA LEU A 48 -11.09 7.06 2.27
C LEU A 48 -12.58 7.31 2.55
N VAL A 49 -13.36 6.26 2.82
CA VAL A 49 -14.80 6.41 3.10
C VAL A 49 -15.04 7.20 4.38
N PHE A 50 -14.25 6.95 5.43
CA PHE A 50 -14.43 7.58 6.74
C PHE A 50 -13.81 8.98 6.86
N THR A 51 -12.69 9.24 6.19
CA THR A 51 -11.99 10.53 6.28
C THR A 51 -12.24 11.44 5.08
N ARG A 52 -12.72 10.89 3.94
CA ARG A 52 -12.92 11.60 2.66
C ARG A 52 -11.67 12.31 2.12
N GLU A 53 -10.50 11.78 2.47
CA GLU A 53 -9.22 12.30 2.02
C GLU A 53 -8.95 11.91 0.56
N TRP A 54 -9.07 12.87 -0.35
CA TRP A 54 -8.94 12.62 -1.79
C TRP A 54 -7.55 12.09 -2.19
N TRP A 55 -6.51 12.41 -1.43
CA TRP A 55 -5.16 11.90 -1.66
C TRP A 55 -5.07 10.37 -1.54
N LEU A 56 -5.98 9.72 -0.80
CA LEU A 56 -6.05 8.25 -0.74
C LEU A 56 -6.47 7.62 -2.06
N LEU A 57 -7.09 8.37 -2.98
CA LEU A 57 -7.37 7.86 -4.32
C LEU A 57 -6.09 7.52 -5.08
N LEU A 58 -5.01 8.30 -4.89
CA LEU A 58 -3.71 8.00 -5.48
C LEU A 58 -3.18 6.67 -4.94
N THR A 59 -3.25 6.48 -3.63
CA THR A 59 -2.88 5.23 -2.95
C THR A 59 -3.64 4.04 -3.51
N ILE A 60 -4.97 4.14 -3.60
CA ILE A 60 -5.85 3.07 -4.09
C ILE A 60 -5.58 2.78 -5.57
N ALA A 61 -5.39 3.81 -6.39
CA ALA A 61 -5.04 3.64 -7.80
C ALA A 61 -3.71 2.91 -7.97
N CYS A 62 -2.68 3.30 -7.22
CA CYS A 62 -1.39 2.61 -7.22
C CYS A 62 -1.54 1.15 -6.81
N LEU A 63 -2.26 0.87 -5.70
CA LEU A 63 -2.54 -0.49 -5.27
C LEU A 63 -3.28 -1.27 -6.36
N ALA A 64 -4.32 -0.72 -6.99
CA ALA A 64 -5.07 -1.40 -8.06
C ALA A 64 -4.21 -1.72 -9.30
N LEU A 65 -3.13 -0.98 -9.53
CA LEU A 65 -2.18 -1.23 -10.62
C LEU A 65 -1.11 -2.28 -10.29
N PHE A 66 -0.91 -2.64 -9.01
CA PHE A 66 0.07 -3.66 -8.59
C PHE A 66 -0.06 -5.00 -9.33
N PRO A 67 -1.26 -5.59 -9.50
CA PRO A 67 -1.43 -6.87 -10.19
C PRO A 67 -0.96 -6.85 -11.66
N LYS A 68 -0.93 -5.67 -12.29
CA LYS A 68 -0.46 -5.49 -13.66
C LYS A 68 1.06 -5.28 -13.73
N ALA A 69 1.70 -4.86 -12.65
CA ALA A 69 3.15 -4.69 -12.61
C ALA A 69 3.84 -6.06 -12.54
N ARG A 70 4.85 -6.28 -13.39
CA ARG A 70 5.58 -7.55 -13.38
C ARG A 70 6.37 -7.70 -12.06
N PRO A 71 6.27 -8.84 -11.37
CA PRO A 71 7.07 -9.09 -10.18
C PRO A 71 8.57 -9.03 -10.51
N HIS A 72 9.39 -8.59 -9.55
CA HIS A 72 10.84 -8.40 -9.68
C HIS A 72 11.30 -7.35 -10.71
N THR A 73 10.40 -6.47 -11.15
CA THR A 73 10.76 -5.30 -11.97
C THR A 73 10.64 -4.03 -11.15
N TRP A 74 11.44 -3.00 -11.46
CA TRP A 74 11.43 -1.71 -10.75
C TRP A 74 10.06 -1.00 -10.71
N PRO A 75 9.16 -1.13 -11.69
CA PRO A 75 7.80 -0.57 -11.58
C PRO A 75 7.04 -1.03 -10.33
N HIS A 76 7.31 -2.24 -9.83
CA HIS A 76 6.61 -2.81 -8.69
C HIS A 76 6.87 -2.05 -7.37
N PRO A 77 8.14 -1.85 -6.93
CA PRO A 77 8.43 -0.99 -5.77
C PRO A 77 8.10 0.48 -6.02
N THR A 78 8.21 0.99 -7.25
CA THR A 78 7.87 2.39 -7.54
C THR A 78 6.38 2.67 -7.31
N LEU A 79 5.48 1.78 -7.72
CA LEU A 79 4.04 1.92 -7.43
C LEU A 79 3.76 1.95 -5.93
N GLY A 80 4.49 1.13 -5.14
CA GLY A 80 4.38 1.13 -3.69
C GLY A 80 4.84 2.45 -3.06
N ALA A 81 5.94 3.01 -3.56
CA ALA A 81 6.44 4.31 -3.09
C ALA A 81 5.49 5.46 -3.45
N VAL A 82 4.95 5.49 -4.68
CA VAL A 82 3.98 6.52 -5.11
C VAL A 82 2.69 6.41 -4.32
N GLY A 83 2.19 5.20 -4.07
CA GLY A 83 1.02 5.01 -3.21
C GLY A 83 1.27 5.42 -1.76
N LEU A 84 2.48 5.20 -1.22
CA LEU A 84 2.86 5.70 0.10
C LEU A 84 2.83 7.23 0.15
N VAL A 85 3.33 7.92 -0.89
CA VAL A 85 3.27 9.38 -0.98
C VAL A 85 1.82 9.87 -0.93
N GLY A 86 0.90 9.25 -1.68
CA GLY A 86 -0.54 9.56 -1.60
C GLY A 86 -1.11 9.42 -0.19
N TYR A 87 -0.70 8.36 0.52
CA TYR A 87 -1.11 8.14 1.90
C TYR A 87 -0.55 9.22 2.85
N LEU A 88 0.73 9.56 2.72
CA LEU A 88 1.36 10.59 3.55
C LEU A 88 0.74 11.97 3.34
N LEU A 89 0.40 12.32 2.09
CA LEU A 89 -0.33 13.55 1.78
C LEU A 89 -1.72 13.57 2.43
N SER A 90 -2.38 12.42 2.56
CA SER A 90 -3.67 12.29 3.26
C SER A 90 -3.56 12.49 4.78
N ILE A 91 -2.35 12.36 5.34
CA ILE A 91 -2.10 12.56 6.77
C ILE A 91 -1.73 14.02 7.07
N GLY A 92 -1.06 14.68 6.14
CA GLY A 92 -0.65 16.09 6.26
C GLY A 92 -1.66 17.11 5.73
N GLY A 93 -2.72 16.66 5.07
CA GLY A 93 -3.84 17.46 4.57
C GLY A 93 -4.84 17.86 5.66
#